data_AF-A0A6A2XMX2-F1
#
_entry.id   AF-A0A6A2XMX2-F1
#
_cell.length_a   1.000
_cell.length_b   1.000
_cell.length_c   1.000
_cell.angle_alpha   90.00
_cell.angle_beta   90.00
_cell.angle_gamma   90.00
#
_symmetry.space_group_name_H-M   'P 1'
#
loop_
_entity.id
_entity.type
_entity.pdbx_description
1 polymer ?
#
loop_
_entity_poly.entity_id
_entity_poly.type
_entity_poly.pdbx_seq_one_letter_code
_entity_poly.pdbx_strand_id
1 'polypeptide(L)'
;MEGDDVVMEAEESTEPDLDGMKKRLKEMEDEAAALREMQAKVEKEMGSVQDPAAAATSQVNREEVDSRSIFVGNVDYSCAPEEVQQHFQSCGTVNRVTIRTDKYGQPKGYAYVEFLEAEAVQEALLLNESELHGRQLKVTAKRTNIPGMKPYRPRRSNPFMQPRDPFMAPYFFNPYGYGKVPRLRMATRYNPYY
;
A
#
# COMPACT_ATOMS: atom_id res chain seq x y z
N MET A 1 4.60 -38.32 -90.79
CA MET A 1 5.39 -37.21 -90.23
C MET A 1 4.47 -35.99 -90.25
N GLU A 2 3.58 -35.88 -89.27
CA GLU A 2 3.86 -35.38 -87.90
C GLU A 2 4.20 -33.87 -88.00
N GLY A 3 3.47 -32.92 -87.44
CA GLY A 3 2.41 -32.91 -86.43
C GLY A 3 2.51 -31.54 -85.76
N ASP A 4 1.72 -30.58 -86.24
CA ASP A 4 1.65 -29.22 -85.69
C ASP A 4 0.50 -29.12 -84.66
N ASP A 5 0.84 -28.51 -83.53
CA ASP A 5 0.02 -27.72 -82.60
C ASP A 5 -1.29 -28.30 -82.04
N VAL A 6 -1.31 -28.65 -80.74
CA VAL A 6 -2.33 -28.16 -79.77
C VAL A 6 -1.72 -28.14 -78.36
N VAL A 7 -1.86 -26.98 -77.74
CA VAL A 7 -1.45 -26.57 -76.39
C VAL A 7 -2.17 -27.42 -75.32
N MET A 8 -1.41 -27.92 -74.33
CA MET A 8 -1.96 -28.61 -73.15
C MET A 8 -2.74 -27.62 -72.28
N GLU A 9 -4.04 -27.82 -72.16
CA GLU A 9 -4.84 -27.38 -71.01
C GLU A 9 -4.43 -28.18 -69.76
N ALA A 10 -4.14 -27.48 -68.68
CA ALA A 10 -4.12 -28.02 -67.32
C ALA A 10 -4.90 -27.04 -66.42
N GLU A 11 -6.18 -27.38 -66.28
CA GLU A 11 -7.08 -27.18 -65.15
C GLU A 11 -6.67 -26.34 -63.92
N GLU A 12 -7.49 -25.29 -63.76
CA GLU A 12 -7.90 -24.50 -62.60
C GLU A 12 -7.72 -25.11 -61.19
N SER A 13 -7.00 -24.38 -60.32
CA SER A 13 -7.11 -24.51 -58.86
C SER A 13 -7.09 -23.13 -58.19
N THR A 14 -8.28 -22.51 -58.10
CA THR A 14 -8.75 -21.56 -57.08
C THR A 14 -7.68 -20.68 -56.41
N GLU A 15 -7.35 -19.56 -57.06
CA GLU A 15 -6.78 -18.41 -56.36
C GLU A 15 -7.80 -17.93 -55.31
N PRO A 16 -7.49 -17.91 -54.00
CA PRO A 16 -8.38 -17.26 -53.06
C PRO A 16 -8.31 -15.75 -53.35
N ASP A 17 -9.40 -15.20 -53.89
CA ASP A 17 -9.62 -13.80 -54.24
C ASP A 17 -8.70 -12.84 -53.45
N LEU A 18 -7.62 -12.40 -54.11
CA LEU A 18 -6.62 -11.49 -53.52
C LEU A 18 -7.28 -10.21 -52.99
N ASP A 19 -8.45 -9.85 -53.52
CA ASP A 19 -9.26 -8.71 -53.08
C ASP A 19 -9.93 -8.97 -51.72
N GLY A 20 -10.39 -10.18 -51.45
CA GLY A 20 -10.93 -10.58 -50.15
C GLY A 20 -9.87 -10.62 -49.05
N MET A 21 -8.64 -11.04 -49.38
CA MET A 21 -7.51 -11.01 -48.46
C MET A 21 -7.04 -9.58 -48.19
N LYS A 22 -6.98 -8.71 -49.21
CA LYS A 22 -6.65 -7.29 -49.05
C LYS A 22 -7.67 -6.55 -48.20
N LYS A 23 -8.96 -6.87 -48.35
CA LYS A 23 -10.02 -6.29 -47.52
C LYS A 23 -9.87 -6.66 -46.04
N ARG A 24 -9.58 -7.92 -45.73
CA ARG A 24 -9.33 -8.38 -44.35
C ARG A 24 -8.07 -7.80 -43.73
N LEU A 25 -7.00 -7.63 -44.52
CA LEU A 25 -5.77 -6.97 -44.06
C LEU A 25 -6.02 -5.49 -43.75
N LYS A 26 -6.80 -4.80 -44.58
CA LYS A 26 -7.17 -3.41 -44.36
C LYS A 26 -8.04 -3.24 -43.10
N GLU A 27 -9.00 -4.14 -42.89
CA GLU A 27 -9.83 -4.15 -41.68
C GLU A 27 -8.96 -4.43 -40.42
N MET A 28 -7.99 -5.36 -40.48
CA MET A 28 -7.05 -5.58 -39.39
C MET A 28 -6.09 -4.40 -39.16
N GLU A 29 -5.65 -3.71 -40.21
CA GLU A 29 -4.80 -2.53 -40.10
C GLU A 29 -5.54 -1.35 -39.44
N ASP A 30 -6.81 -1.14 -39.79
CA ASP A 30 -7.67 -0.12 -39.19
C ASP A 30 -7.99 -0.46 -37.72
N GLU A 31 -8.25 -1.73 -37.39
CA GLU A 31 -8.42 -2.19 -36.01
C GLU A 31 -7.12 -2.08 -35.19
N ALA A 32 -5.97 -2.41 -35.78
CA ALA A 32 -4.67 -2.27 -35.13
C ALA A 32 -4.30 -0.80 -34.90
N ALA A 33 -4.64 0.10 -35.82
CA ALA A 33 -4.46 1.53 -35.66
C ALA A 33 -5.33 2.08 -34.52
N ALA A 34 -6.59 1.65 -34.43
CA ALA A 34 -7.49 2.03 -33.33
C ALA A 34 -6.99 1.49 -31.98
N LEU A 35 -6.52 0.25 -31.92
CA LEU A 35 -5.93 -0.34 -30.72
C LEU A 35 -4.63 0.37 -30.32
N ARG A 36 -3.81 0.79 -31.28
CA ARG A 36 -2.58 1.56 -31.01
C ARG A 36 -2.90 2.97 -30.53
N GLU A 37 -3.97 3.59 -31.01
CA GLU A 37 -4.42 4.88 -30.49
C GLU A 37 -4.98 4.75 -29.06
N MET A 38 -5.71 3.67 -28.76
CA MET A 38 -6.14 3.35 -27.40
C MET A 38 -4.96 3.06 -26.48
N GLN A 39 -3.98 2.27 -26.92
CA GLN A 39 -2.75 1.99 -26.17
C GLN A 39 -1.92 3.26 -25.96
N ALA A 40 -1.80 4.13 -26.97
CA ALA A 40 -1.10 5.40 -26.84
C ALA A 40 -1.83 6.39 -25.90
N LYS A 41 -3.17 6.37 -25.84
CA LYS A 41 -3.95 7.14 -24.86
C LYS A 41 -3.74 6.60 -23.45
N VAL A 42 -3.79 5.27 -23.27
CA VAL A 42 -3.52 4.62 -21.98
C VAL A 42 -2.07 4.85 -21.53
N GLU A 43 -1.09 4.75 -22.44
CA GLU A 43 0.32 5.05 -22.14
C GLU A 43 0.55 6.53 -21.83
N LYS A 44 -0.19 7.45 -22.47
CA LYS A 44 -0.15 8.87 -22.17
C LYS A 44 -0.79 9.20 -20.81
N GLU A 45 -1.82 8.45 -20.40
CA GLU A 45 -2.41 8.52 -19.06
C GLU A 45 -1.54 7.84 -17.99
N MET A 46 -0.78 6.80 -18.35
CA MET A 46 0.13 6.05 -17.47
C MET A 46 1.56 6.62 -17.42
N GLY A 47 1.95 7.48 -18.37
CA GLY A 47 3.32 7.98 -18.56
C GLY A 47 3.67 9.26 -17.80
N SER A 48 2.72 9.89 -17.11
CA SER A 48 2.95 11.11 -16.31
C SER A 48 3.37 10.78 -14.86
N VAL A 49 4.51 10.09 -14.71
CA VAL A 49 5.07 9.76 -13.37
C VAL A 49 5.89 10.89 -12.75
N GLN A 50 5.85 12.12 -13.29
CA GLN A 50 6.66 13.25 -12.79
C GLN A 50 5.94 14.60 -12.84
N ASP A 51 4.68 14.67 -12.36
CA ASP A 51 3.99 15.94 -12.10
C ASP A 51 3.53 16.02 -10.62
N PRO A 52 3.68 17.15 -9.91
CA PRO A 52 3.25 17.29 -8.52
C PRO A 52 1.72 17.19 -8.33
N ALA A 53 0.93 17.38 -9.39
CA ALA A 53 -0.50 17.10 -9.41
C ALA A 53 -0.81 15.59 -9.47
N ALA A 54 0.02 14.80 -10.15
CA ALA A 54 -0.07 13.33 -10.15
C ALA A 54 0.33 12.74 -8.79
N ALA A 55 1.18 13.42 -8.01
CA ALA A 55 1.45 13.05 -6.62
C ALA A 55 0.20 13.17 -5.73
N ALA A 56 -0.62 14.22 -5.93
CA ALA A 56 -1.88 14.37 -5.20
C ALA A 56 -2.92 13.32 -5.61
N THR A 57 -3.10 13.05 -6.92
CA THR A 57 -4.01 12.01 -7.39
C THR A 57 -3.57 10.61 -6.95
N SER A 58 -2.27 10.33 -6.98
CA SER A 58 -1.72 9.05 -6.49
C SER A 58 -1.74 8.94 -4.96
N GLN A 59 -1.74 10.05 -4.23
CA GLN A 59 -1.98 10.07 -2.79
C GLN A 59 -3.45 9.76 -2.46
N VAL A 60 -4.39 10.40 -3.14
CA VAL A 60 -5.84 10.12 -2.95
C VAL A 60 -6.14 8.65 -3.24
N ASN A 61 -5.64 8.12 -4.37
CA ASN A 61 -5.84 6.71 -4.71
C ASN A 61 -5.17 5.77 -3.66
N ARG A 62 -3.98 6.12 -3.17
CA ARG A 62 -3.34 5.36 -2.07
C ARG A 62 -4.14 5.41 -0.78
N GLU A 63 -4.74 6.55 -0.43
CA GLU A 63 -5.57 6.69 0.76
C GLU A 63 -6.85 5.87 0.65
N GLU A 64 -7.48 5.83 -0.53
CA GLU A 64 -8.65 4.98 -0.79
C GLU A 64 -8.32 3.49 -0.74
N VAL A 65 -7.18 3.08 -1.32
CA VAL A 65 -6.68 1.71 -1.23
C VAL A 65 -6.33 1.37 0.22
N ASP A 66 -5.64 2.27 0.92
CA ASP A 66 -5.27 2.09 2.33
C ASP A 66 -6.49 1.96 3.23
N SER A 67 -7.56 2.71 2.94
CA SER A 67 -8.83 2.64 3.67
C SER A 67 -9.56 1.31 3.47
N ARG A 68 -9.38 0.66 2.31
CA ARG A 68 -9.90 -0.68 2.00
C ARG A 68 -8.89 -1.80 2.30
N SER A 69 -7.82 -1.49 3.02
CA SER A 69 -6.76 -2.43 3.33
C SER A 69 -6.64 -2.73 4.81
N ILE A 70 -6.23 -3.95 5.13
CA ILE A 70 -5.87 -4.38 6.48
C ILE A 70 -4.37 -4.65 6.60
N PHE A 71 -3.88 -4.46 7.81
CA PHE A 71 -2.60 -4.96 8.28
C PHE A 71 -2.82 -6.26 9.03
N VAL A 72 -2.11 -7.31 8.61
CA VAL A 72 -2.10 -8.63 9.26
C VAL A 72 -0.71 -8.85 9.83
N GLY A 73 -0.60 -8.89 11.15
CA GLY A 73 0.62 -9.17 11.90
C GLY A 73 0.67 -10.60 12.42
N ASN A 74 1.87 -11.04 12.81
CA ASN A 74 2.13 -12.38 13.33
C ASN A 74 1.80 -13.51 12.35
N VAL A 75 1.94 -13.24 11.05
CA VAL A 75 1.79 -14.24 9.98
C VAL A 75 3.00 -15.18 10.02
N ASP A 76 2.79 -16.46 9.74
CA ASP A 76 3.89 -17.42 9.70
C ASP A 76 4.90 -17.11 8.59
N TYR A 77 6.16 -17.50 8.80
CA TYR A 77 7.22 -17.28 7.81
C TYR A 77 7.11 -18.21 6.60
N SER A 78 6.44 -19.35 6.77
CA SER A 78 6.22 -20.33 5.70
C SER A 78 4.90 -20.09 4.96
N CYS A 79 4.08 -19.13 5.43
CA CYS A 79 2.77 -18.87 4.85
C CYS A 79 2.87 -18.35 3.41
N ALA A 80 2.10 -18.97 2.53
CA ALA A 80 1.90 -18.51 1.18
C ALA A 80 0.88 -17.36 1.14
N PRO A 81 0.97 -16.43 0.17
CA PRO A 81 -0.05 -15.39 0.02
C PRO A 81 -1.44 -15.97 -0.29
N GLU A 82 -1.50 -17.15 -0.92
CA GLU A 82 -2.75 -17.87 -1.21
C GLU A 82 -3.49 -18.32 0.05
N GLU A 83 -2.78 -18.74 1.09
CA GLU A 83 -3.38 -19.16 2.36
C GLU A 83 -3.98 -17.97 3.10
N VAL A 84 -3.26 -16.85 3.11
CA VAL A 84 -3.76 -15.59 3.67
C VAL A 84 -5.00 -15.13 2.90
N GLN A 85 -4.98 -15.25 1.57
CA GLN A 85 -6.14 -14.94 0.74
C GLN A 85 -7.34 -15.81 1.09
N GLN A 86 -7.17 -17.14 1.17
CA GLN A 86 -8.24 -18.07 1.53
C GLN A 86 -8.86 -17.78 2.89
N HIS A 87 -8.04 -17.41 3.88
CA HIS A 87 -8.51 -17.07 5.22
C HIS A 87 -9.38 -15.83 5.25
N PHE A 88 -9.03 -14.80 4.49
CA PHE A 88 -9.79 -13.55 4.42
C PHE A 88 -10.87 -13.54 3.32
N GLN A 89 -10.94 -14.58 2.49
CA GLN A 89 -11.95 -14.75 1.45
C GLN A 89 -13.37 -14.79 2.04
N SER A 90 -13.54 -15.29 3.27
CA SER A 90 -14.83 -15.35 3.95
C SER A 90 -15.37 -13.98 4.39
N CYS A 91 -14.50 -12.98 4.51
CA CYS A 91 -14.86 -11.60 4.87
C CYS A 91 -15.15 -10.72 3.66
N GLY A 92 -14.74 -11.14 2.47
CA GLY A 92 -14.91 -10.36 1.26
C GLY A 92 -13.93 -10.71 0.15
N THR A 93 -14.12 -10.04 -0.98
CA THR A 93 -13.31 -10.23 -2.18
C THR A 93 -11.96 -9.52 -2.05
N VAL A 94 -10.89 -10.31 -1.99
CA VAL A 94 -9.50 -9.84 -1.95
C VAL A 94 -9.05 -9.39 -3.33
N ASN A 95 -8.55 -8.17 -3.43
CA ASN A 95 -7.94 -7.62 -4.65
C ASN A 95 -6.46 -8.01 -4.74
N ARG A 96 -5.71 -7.80 -3.65
CA ARG A 96 -4.27 -8.05 -3.61
C ARG A 96 -3.78 -8.42 -2.21
N VAL A 97 -2.88 -9.41 -2.14
CA VAL A 97 -2.12 -9.74 -0.93
C VAL A 97 -0.65 -9.38 -1.13
N THR A 98 -0.07 -8.66 -0.18
CA THR A 98 1.35 -8.28 -0.20
C THR A 98 2.03 -8.67 1.10
N ILE A 99 2.81 -9.75 1.07
CA ILE A 99 3.66 -10.16 2.20
C ILE A 99 4.94 -9.32 2.18
N ARG A 100 5.26 -8.67 3.30
CA ARG A 100 6.48 -7.86 3.36
C ARG A 100 7.68 -8.73 3.70
N THR A 101 8.65 -8.73 2.80
CA THR A 101 9.96 -9.34 3.00
C THR A 101 10.98 -8.29 3.45
N ASP A 102 12.01 -8.76 4.16
CA ASP A 102 13.21 -8.00 4.50
C ASP A 102 14.15 -7.91 3.29
N LYS A 103 15.23 -7.13 3.42
CA LYS A 103 16.26 -6.95 2.38
C LYS A 103 16.92 -8.26 1.94
N TYR A 104 16.96 -9.25 2.83
CA TYR A 104 17.52 -10.58 2.57
C TYR A 104 16.48 -11.56 2.00
N GLY A 105 15.29 -11.09 1.63
CA GLY A 105 14.22 -11.92 1.08
C GLY A 105 13.41 -12.70 2.11
N GLN A 106 13.82 -12.68 3.39
CA GLN A 106 13.11 -13.36 4.47
C GLN A 106 11.78 -12.64 4.79
N PRO A 107 10.66 -13.36 4.96
CA PRO A 107 9.40 -12.75 5.34
C PRO A 107 9.49 -12.12 6.73
N LYS A 108 8.88 -10.95 6.92
CA LYS A 108 8.95 -10.22 8.18
C LYS A 108 7.84 -10.59 9.17
N GLY A 109 6.97 -11.52 8.80
CA GLY A 109 5.83 -11.97 9.61
C GLY A 109 4.65 -10.99 9.62
N TYR A 110 4.52 -10.17 8.57
CA TYR A 110 3.32 -9.35 8.35
C TYR A 110 2.99 -9.18 6.87
N ALA A 111 1.70 -9.00 6.61
CA ALA A 111 1.13 -8.83 5.28
C ALA A 111 0.14 -7.67 5.26
N TYR A 112 -0.06 -7.13 4.06
CA TYR A 112 -1.16 -6.23 3.75
C TYR A 112 -2.13 -6.95 2.82
N VAL A 113 -3.40 -6.84 3.11
CA VAL A 113 -4.48 -7.37 2.27
C VAL A 113 -5.33 -6.20 1.84
N GLU A 114 -5.49 -6.05 0.52
CA GLU A 114 -6.30 -5.02 -0.11
C GLU A 114 -7.61 -5.68 -0.56
N PHE A 115 -8.74 -5.14 -0.11
CA PHE A 115 -10.07 -5.62 -0.51
C PHE A 115 -10.65 -4.75 -1.63
N LEU A 116 -11.66 -5.28 -2.34
CA LEU A 116 -12.47 -4.47 -3.24
C LEU A 116 -13.40 -3.53 -2.47
N GLU A 117 -14.00 -4.01 -1.39
CA GLU A 117 -14.97 -3.28 -0.59
C GLU A 117 -14.41 -2.83 0.76
N ALA A 118 -14.86 -1.67 1.24
CA ALA A 118 -14.47 -1.16 2.56
C ALA A 118 -15.16 -1.93 3.71
N GLU A 119 -16.32 -2.53 3.45
CA GLU A 119 -17.07 -3.31 4.45
C GLU A 119 -16.30 -4.57 4.87
N ALA A 120 -15.59 -5.19 3.93
CA ALA A 120 -14.74 -6.36 4.19
C ALA A 120 -13.63 -6.08 5.23
N VAL A 121 -13.19 -4.82 5.38
CA VAL A 121 -12.23 -4.42 6.41
C VAL A 121 -12.84 -4.59 7.81
N GLN A 122 -14.12 -4.23 7.98
CA GLN A 122 -14.81 -4.35 9.27
C GLN A 122 -15.02 -5.82 9.64
N GLU A 123 -15.40 -6.65 8.66
CA GLU A 123 -15.52 -8.10 8.87
C GLU A 123 -14.18 -8.74 9.21
N ALA A 124 -13.11 -8.36 8.51
CA ALA A 124 -11.77 -8.88 8.79
C ALA A 124 -11.26 -8.49 10.19
N LEU A 125 -11.66 -7.32 10.71
CA LEU A 125 -11.36 -6.91 12.09
C LEU A 125 -12.04 -7.81 13.13
N LEU A 126 -13.20 -8.39 12.82
CA LEU A 126 -13.88 -9.36 13.70
C LEU A 126 -13.11 -10.68 13.76
N LEU A 127 -12.39 -11.05 12.69
CA LEU A 127 -11.48 -12.21 12.65
C LEU A 127 -10.10 -11.96 13.26
N ASN A 128 -9.94 -10.89 14.05
CA ASN A 128 -8.72 -10.70 14.82
C ASN A 128 -8.50 -11.88 15.80
N GLU A 129 -7.25 -12.29 15.99
CA GLU A 129 -6.84 -13.44 16.83
C GLU A 129 -7.23 -14.82 16.27
N SER A 130 -7.68 -14.90 15.01
CA SER A 130 -7.85 -16.17 14.31
C SER A 130 -6.53 -16.93 14.13
N GLU A 131 -6.60 -18.26 14.16
CA GLU A 131 -5.43 -19.14 14.08
C GLU A 131 -5.09 -19.50 12.63
N LEU A 132 -3.85 -19.23 12.22
CA LEU A 132 -3.25 -19.71 10.98
C LEU A 132 -1.90 -20.37 11.31
N HIS A 133 -1.69 -21.61 10.85
CA HIS A 133 -0.46 -22.37 11.12
C HIS A 133 -0.09 -22.47 12.61
N GLY A 134 -1.09 -22.55 13.48
CA GLY A 134 -0.90 -22.58 14.94
C GLY A 134 -0.46 -21.26 15.55
N ARG A 135 -0.60 -20.14 14.82
CA ARG A 135 -0.29 -18.78 15.28
C ARG A 135 -1.54 -17.91 15.19
N GLN A 136 -1.79 -17.16 16.25
CA GLN A 136 -2.89 -16.18 16.26
C GLN A 136 -2.48 -14.93 15.50
N LEU A 137 -3.28 -14.57 14.50
CA LEU A 137 -3.06 -13.38 13.69
C LEU A 137 -3.46 -12.12 14.46
N LYS A 138 -2.77 -11.03 14.17
CA LYS A 138 -3.16 -9.70 14.63
C LYS A 138 -3.67 -8.87 13.47
N VAL A 139 -4.98 -8.65 13.41
CA VAL A 139 -5.61 -7.87 12.33
C VAL A 139 -5.92 -6.46 12.81
N THR A 140 -5.47 -5.46 12.06
CA THR A 140 -5.78 -4.04 12.31
C THR A 140 -5.99 -3.32 10.99
N ALA A 141 -6.78 -2.24 10.95
CA ALA A 141 -6.91 -1.43 9.74
C ALA A 141 -5.55 -0.85 9.32
N LYS A 142 -5.26 -0.82 8.01
CA LYS A 142 -4.01 -0.25 7.50
C LYS A 142 -4.00 1.25 7.78
N ARG A 143 -2.86 1.73 8.27
CA ARG A 143 -2.67 3.15 8.54
C ARG A 143 -2.11 3.86 7.30
N THR A 144 -2.75 4.96 6.90
CA THR A 144 -2.21 5.88 5.90
C THR A 144 -0.93 6.54 6.42
N ASN A 145 0.14 6.46 5.64
CA ASN A 145 1.42 7.06 6.01
C ASN A 145 1.45 8.52 5.56
N ILE A 146 1.04 9.43 6.44
CA ILE A 146 1.18 10.88 6.22
C ILE A 146 2.64 11.26 6.49
N PRO A 147 3.41 11.69 5.46
CA PRO A 147 4.80 12.10 5.63
C PRO A 147 4.91 13.24 6.66
N GLY A 148 5.85 13.13 7.61
CA GLY A 148 6.07 14.14 8.65
C GLY A 148 5.21 13.97 9.91
N MET A 149 4.08 13.26 9.84
CA MET A 149 3.17 13.04 10.99
C MET A 149 3.43 11.68 11.66
N LYS A 150 4.71 11.37 11.94
CA LYS A 150 5.05 10.17 12.72
C LYS A 150 4.49 10.35 14.13
N PRO A 151 3.80 9.36 14.72
CA PRO A 151 3.37 9.48 16.11
C PRO A 151 4.62 9.73 16.96
N TYR A 152 4.66 10.84 17.71
CA TYR A 152 5.75 11.12 18.64
C TYR A 152 5.77 9.98 19.66
N ARG A 153 6.68 9.01 19.46
CA ARG A 153 7.01 8.08 20.53
C ARG A 153 8.00 8.83 21.41
N PRO A 154 7.64 9.18 22.66
CA PRO A 154 8.64 9.68 23.59
C PRO A 154 9.76 8.64 23.61
N ARG A 155 11.00 9.10 23.44
CA ARG A 155 12.15 8.23 23.70
C ARG A 155 11.95 7.72 25.12
N ARG A 156 11.73 6.41 25.29
CA ARG A 156 11.67 5.80 26.62
C ARG A 156 12.93 6.25 27.33
N SER A 157 12.76 6.97 28.44
CA SER A 157 13.87 7.36 29.31
C SER A 157 14.64 6.10 29.62
N ASN A 158 15.90 6.04 29.20
CA ASN A 158 16.73 4.87 29.44
C ASN A 158 17.01 4.89 30.95
N PRO A 159 16.53 3.94 31.77
CA PRO A 159 16.74 3.97 33.21
C PRO A 159 18.21 3.86 33.61
N PHE A 160 19.07 3.45 32.67
CA PHE A 160 20.52 3.37 32.80
C PHE A 160 21.27 4.65 32.40
N MET A 161 20.58 5.65 31.84
CA MET A 161 21.12 7.00 31.68
C MET A 161 20.40 7.91 32.67
N GLN A 162 20.89 7.90 33.91
CA GLN A 162 20.56 8.97 34.84
C GLN A 162 20.97 10.30 34.18
N PRO A 163 20.11 11.35 34.19
CA PRO A 163 20.61 12.69 33.91
C PRO A 163 21.77 12.90 34.87
N ARG A 164 22.96 13.27 34.35
CA ARG A 164 24.01 13.76 35.22
C ARG A 164 23.40 14.95 35.95
N ASP A 165 23.05 14.75 37.21
CA ASP A 165 22.66 15.84 38.09
C ASP A 165 23.74 16.91 37.93
N PRO A 166 23.40 18.14 37.51
CA PRO A 166 24.37 19.21 37.52
C PRO A 166 24.83 19.32 38.96
N PHE A 167 26.11 18.99 39.20
CA PHE A 167 26.77 18.94 40.49
C PHE A 167 26.40 20.20 41.29
N MET A 168 25.36 20.12 42.13
CA MET A 168 25.03 21.20 43.05
C MET A 168 26.11 21.17 44.10
N ALA A 169 27.09 22.07 43.97
CA ALA A 169 28.10 22.29 44.97
C ALA A 169 27.42 22.47 46.34
N PRO A 170 27.86 21.74 47.38
CA PRO A 170 27.20 21.79 48.68
C PRO A 170 27.45 23.18 49.29
N TYR A 171 26.36 23.83 49.67
CA TYR A 171 26.29 24.88 50.70
C TYR A 171 27.47 25.87 50.74
N PHE A 172 27.43 26.90 49.90
CA PHE A 172 27.98 28.19 50.33
C PHE A 172 26.89 28.98 51.05
N PHE A 173 26.85 28.79 52.36
CA PHE A 173 26.14 29.67 53.28
C PHE A 173 26.77 31.07 53.17
N ASN A 174 26.09 32.02 52.52
CA ASN A 174 26.49 33.43 52.59
C ASN A 174 25.98 34.01 53.93
N PRO A 175 26.85 34.36 54.89
CA PRO A 175 26.43 34.68 56.25
C PRO A 175 25.88 36.10 56.44
N TYR A 176 25.81 36.96 55.42
CA TYR A 176 25.19 38.29 55.52
C TYR A 176 24.61 38.72 54.18
N GLY A 177 23.28 38.71 54.07
CA GLY A 177 22.59 39.10 52.83
C GLY A 177 21.11 39.33 53.07
N TYR A 178 20.77 40.55 53.45
CA TYR A 178 19.44 41.05 53.74
C TYR A 178 18.42 40.77 52.62
N GLY A 179 17.21 40.33 53.04
CA GLY A 179 15.96 40.72 52.41
C GLY A 179 15.51 39.93 51.17
N LYS A 180 14.75 38.84 51.39
CA LYS A 180 13.54 38.55 50.58
C LYS A 180 12.43 38.07 51.50
N VAL A 181 11.44 38.94 51.70
CA VAL A 181 10.22 38.68 52.47
C VAL A 181 9.53 37.40 52.00
N PRO A 182 8.92 36.61 52.92
CA PRO A 182 8.10 35.48 52.52
C PRO A 182 6.89 35.99 51.75
N ARG A 183 6.77 35.60 50.47
CA ARG A 183 5.54 35.83 49.71
C ARG A 183 4.40 35.10 50.44
N LEU A 184 3.41 35.88 50.87
CA LEU A 184 2.21 35.42 51.55
C LEU A 184 1.65 34.15 50.89
N ARG A 185 1.25 33.21 51.75
CA ARG A 185 0.41 32.06 51.40
C ARG A 185 -0.83 32.59 50.66
N MET A 186 -1.01 32.16 49.42
CA MET A 186 -2.29 32.31 48.72
C MET A 186 -3.37 31.61 49.56
N ALA A 187 -4.41 32.36 49.93
CA ALA A 187 -5.56 31.82 50.63
C ALA A 187 -6.23 30.76 49.73
N THR A 188 -6.41 29.57 50.28
CA THR A 188 -7.33 28.55 49.76
C THR A 188 -8.69 29.18 49.55
N ARG A 189 -9.12 29.33 48.29
CA ARG A 189 -10.51 29.64 47.98
C ARG A 189 -11.35 28.45 48.40
N TYR A 190 -12.09 28.62 49.49
CA TYR A 190 -13.22 27.79 49.89
C TYR A 190 -14.27 27.82 48.78
N ASN A 191 -14.65 26.66 48.25
CA ASN A 191 -15.73 26.51 47.27
C ASN A 191 -16.89 25.73 47.92
N PRO A 192 -17.94 26.40 48.43
CA PRO A 192 -19.02 25.71 49.13
C PRO A 192 -20.15 25.16 48.28
N TYR A 193 -20.09 25.19 46.94
CA TYR A 193 -21.09 24.50 46.10
C TYR A 193 -20.48 24.08 44.76
N TYR A 194 -20.81 22.85 44.35
CA TYR A 194 -20.33 22.01 43.22
C TYR A 194 -19.20 21.04 43.54
#